data_AF-A0A5C5RAR6-F1
#
_entry.id   AF-A0A5C5RAR6-F1
#
_cell.length_a   1.000
_cell.length_b   1.000
_cell.length_c   1.000
_cell.angle_alpha   90.00
_cell.angle_beta   90.00
_cell.angle_gamma   90.00
#
_symmetry.space_group_name_H-M   'P 1'
#
loop_
_entity.id
_entity.type
_entity.pdbx_description
1 polymer ?
#
loop_
_entity_poly.entity_id
_entity_poly.type
_entity_poly.pdbx_seq_one_letter_code
_entity_poly.pdbx_strand_id
1 'polypeptide(L)'
;YTFTIDLAAPNIDFKLALGYVPFVPLPDVFFTEGKEKFGQNPVGNGPYKLKQWRHNVQLETVRFDEYKGPKPKNGGLTFVMYESYDPAYVDLTSGNLDALDTIPNSALRSFQKTLGKKAIVRPTAQTQSFVIPQFLEHFGNDEEGRLRRQAISMSIDRQQIIDVVFQGFRNPSVEFTARSIPGWSG
;
A
#
# COMPACT_ATOMS: atom_id res chain seq x y z
N TYR A 1 6.91 -32.99 -2.75
CA TYR A 1 5.70 -32.58 -2.01
C TYR A 1 4.68 -32.09 -3.02
N THR A 2 3.45 -32.63 -2.98
CA THR A 2 2.37 -32.29 -3.90
C THR A 2 1.08 -32.16 -3.09
N PHE A 3 0.25 -31.16 -3.41
CA PHE A 3 -1.09 -30.99 -2.83
C PHE A 3 -2.06 -30.52 -3.92
N THR A 4 -3.36 -30.68 -3.68
CA THR A 4 -4.43 -30.31 -4.61
C THR A 4 -5.37 -29.32 -3.93
N ILE A 5 -5.87 -28.33 -4.67
CA ILE A 5 -6.95 -27.44 -4.24
C ILE A 5 -8.13 -27.65 -5.19
N ASP A 6 -9.23 -28.18 -4.65
CA ASP A 6 -10.49 -28.31 -5.36
C ASP A 6 -11.39 -27.12 -5.02
N LEU A 7 -11.73 -26.31 -6.03
CA LEU A 7 -12.57 -25.14 -5.85
C LEU A 7 -14.05 -25.53 -5.92
N ALA A 8 -14.88 -24.93 -5.06
CA ALA A 8 -16.33 -25.15 -5.07
C ALA A 8 -17.01 -24.65 -6.36
N ALA A 9 -16.40 -23.68 -7.05
CA ALA A 9 -16.84 -23.14 -8.33
C ALA A 9 -15.63 -22.56 -9.10
N PRO A 10 -15.74 -22.36 -10.42
CA PRO A 10 -14.71 -21.67 -11.19
C PRO A 10 -14.39 -20.28 -10.62
N ASN A 11 -13.10 -19.97 -10.45
CA ASN A 11 -12.63 -18.65 -10.02
C ASN A 11 -11.51 -18.18 -10.97
N ILE A 12 -11.78 -17.12 -11.72
CA ILE A 12 -10.89 -16.60 -12.78
C ILE A 12 -9.58 -16.04 -12.23
N ASP A 13 -9.60 -15.48 -11.02
CA ASP A 13 -8.44 -14.81 -10.40
C ASP A 13 -7.67 -15.73 -9.46
N PHE A 14 -8.07 -17.00 -9.31
CA PHE A 14 -7.48 -17.91 -8.33
C PHE A 14 -5.95 -18.03 -8.47
N LYS A 15 -5.46 -18.21 -9.70
CA LYS A 15 -4.01 -18.32 -9.96
C LYS A 15 -3.26 -17.04 -9.62
N LEU A 16 -3.87 -15.88 -9.86
CA LEU A 16 -3.30 -14.58 -9.51
C LEU A 16 -3.26 -14.40 -7.98
N ALA A 17 -4.35 -14.78 -7.30
CA ALA A 17 -4.48 -14.69 -5.85
C ALA A 17 -3.39 -15.46 -5.10
N LEU A 18 -2.92 -16.60 -5.63
CA LEU A 18 -1.82 -17.39 -5.03
C LEU A 18 -0.50 -16.62 -4.88
N GLY A 19 -0.32 -15.49 -5.58
CA GLY A 19 0.83 -14.61 -5.41
C GLY A 19 0.71 -13.59 -4.26
N TYR A 20 -0.42 -13.52 -3.56
CA TYR A 20 -0.70 -12.51 -2.53
C TYR A 20 -0.25 -12.97 -1.14
N VAL A 21 -0.05 -11.99 -0.25
CA VAL A 21 0.43 -12.20 1.13
C VAL A 21 -0.34 -13.27 1.91
N PRO A 22 -1.68 -13.41 1.83
CA PRO A 22 -2.39 -14.46 2.56
C PRO A 22 -2.00 -15.90 2.19
N PHE A 23 -1.37 -16.12 1.03
CA PHE A 23 -0.94 -17.44 0.55
C PHE A 23 0.55 -17.70 0.79
N VAL A 24 1.27 -16.80 1.48
CA VAL A 24 2.67 -17.06 1.84
C VAL A 24 2.76 -18.25 2.79
N PRO A 25 3.73 -19.17 2.59
CA PRO A 25 3.89 -20.30 3.49
C PRO A 25 4.36 -19.82 4.86
N LEU A 26 3.79 -20.40 5.92
CA LEU A 26 4.19 -20.15 7.30
C LEU A 26 4.99 -21.36 7.83
N PRO A 27 6.12 -21.13 8.53
CA PRO A 27 6.90 -22.21 9.15
C PRO A 27 6.21 -22.74 10.42
N ASP A 28 6.54 -23.98 10.83
CA ASP A 28 6.00 -24.62 12.04
C ASP A 28 6.17 -23.79 13.32
N VAL A 29 7.23 -22.97 13.39
CA VAL A 29 7.48 -22.05 14.51
C VAL A 29 6.32 -21.05 14.73
N PHE A 30 5.60 -20.66 13.67
CA PHE A 30 4.41 -19.81 13.79
C PHE A 30 3.33 -20.48 14.65
N PHE A 31 3.11 -21.78 14.44
CA PHE A 31 2.04 -22.54 15.12
C PHE A 31 2.45 -22.97 16.53
N THR A 32 3.75 -23.17 16.77
CA THR A 32 4.27 -23.64 18.06
C THR A 32 4.58 -22.50 19.03
N GLU A 33 5.10 -21.37 18.56
CA GLU A 33 5.43 -20.20 19.39
C GLU A 33 4.30 -19.15 19.47
N GLY A 34 3.30 -19.27 18.60
CA GLY A 34 2.13 -18.41 18.58
C GLY A 34 2.32 -17.09 17.81
N LYS A 35 1.17 -16.48 17.49
CA LYS A 35 1.07 -15.31 16.59
C LYS A 35 1.81 -14.08 17.11
N GLU A 36 1.78 -13.83 18.41
CA GLU A 36 2.37 -12.63 19.00
C GLU A 36 3.90 -12.65 18.91
N LYS A 37 4.53 -13.75 19.35
CA LYS A 37 5.99 -13.90 19.30
C LYS A 37 6.50 -13.93 17.86
N PHE A 38 5.80 -14.64 16.97
CA PHE A 38 6.12 -14.63 15.55
C PHE A 38 5.95 -13.24 14.92
N GLY A 39 4.91 -12.48 15.30
CA GLY A 39 4.69 -11.12 14.82
C GLY A 39 5.82 -10.15 15.18
N GLN A 40 6.48 -10.36 16.33
CA GLN A 40 7.66 -9.57 16.72
C GLN A 40 8.96 -10.04 16.06
N ASN A 41 9.05 -11.33 15.70
CA ASN A 41 10.23 -11.96 15.11
C ASN A 41 9.84 -12.86 13.93
N PRO A 42 9.36 -12.30 12.81
CA PRO A 42 8.85 -13.08 11.70
C PRO A 42 9.96 -13.89 11.03
N VAL A 43 9.68 -15.18 10.83
CA VAL A 43 10.52 -16.09 10.05
C VAL A 43 9.81 -16.40 8.75
N GLY A 44 10.41 -16.01 7.63
CA GLY A 44 9.88 -16.24 6.29
C GLY A 44 10.87 -16.94 5.37
N ASN A 45 10.45 -17.18 4.14
CA ASN A 45 11.27 -17.77 3.08
C ASN A 45 11.63 -16.76 1.97
N GLY A 46 11.57 -15.46 2.28
CA GLY A 46 11.78 -14.36 1.34
C GLY A 46 13.26 -13.97 1.15
N PRO A 47 13.53 -12.96 0.30
CA PRO A 47 14.88 -12.52 -0.04
C PRO A 47 15.61 -11.74 1.07
N TYR A 48 14.89 -11.30 2.10
CA TYR A 48 15.44 -10.61 3.26
C TYR A 48 14.94 -11.25 4.55
N LYS A 49 15.72 -11.11 5.63
CA LYS A 49 15.35 -11.47 6.99
C LYS A 49 15.36 -10.23 7.89
N LEU A 50 14.49 -10.22 8.90
CA LEU A 50 14.50 -9.18 9.91
C LEU A 50 15.86 -9.20 10.65
N LYS A 51 16.50 -8.05 10.73
CA LYS A 51 17.71 -7.84 11.54
C LYS A 51 17.35 -7.25 12.89
N GLN A 52 16.55 -6.18 12.89
CA GLN A 52 16.10 -5.51 14.09
C GLN A 52 14.83 -4.71 13.80
N TRP A 53 13.92 -4.65 14.77
CA TRP A 53 12.79 -3.75 14.77
C TRP A 53 12.84 -2.85 16.01
N ARG A 54 12.93 -1.54 15.79
CA ARG A 54 12.73 -0.52 16.82
C ARG A 54 11.38 0.13 16.57
N HIS A 55 10.39 -0.23 17.41
CA HIS A 55 9.00 0.19 17.27
C HIS A 55 8.89 1.72 17.12
N ASN A 56 8.09 2.16 16.15
CA ASN A 56 7.87 3.57 15.79
C ASN A 56 9.12 4.34 15.34
N VAL A 57 10.26 3.67 15.11
CA VAL A 57 11.51 4.31 14.67
C VAL A 57 11.95 3.74 13.33
N GLN A 58 12.29 2.45 13.29
CA GLN A 58 12.71 1.80 12.04
C GLN A 58 12.63 0.27 12.08
N LEU A 59 12.56 -0.33 10.90
CA LEU A 59 12.67 -1.77 10.68
C LEU A 59 13.86 -2.05 9.75
N GLU A 60 14.87 -2.75 10.25
CA GLU A 60 16.07 -3.12 9.52
C GLU A 60 15.97 -4.57 9.04
N THR A 61 16.32 -4.78 7.78
CA THR A 61 16.43 -6.11 7.17
C THR A 61 17.82 -6.31 6.60
N VAL A 62 18.23 -7.57 6.49
CA VAL A 62 19.44 -7.96 5.78
C VAL A 62 19.10 -9.01 4.75
N ARG A 63 19.87 -9.06 3.66
CA ARG A 63 19.69 -10.07 2.62
C ARG A 63 19.78 -11.47 3.21
N PHE A 64 18.89 -12.36 2.79
CA PHE A 64 18.94 -13.78 3.13
C PHE A 64 19.64 -14.56 2.01
N ASP A 65 20.91 -14.90 2.22
CA ASP A 65 21.76 -15.47 1.16
C ASP A 65 21.33 -16.88 0.71
N GLU A 66 20.56 -17.60 1.53
CA GLU A 66 20.00 -18.92 1.21
C GLU A 66 18.68 -18.86 0.42
N TYR A 67 18.12 -17.65 0.20
CA TYR A 67 16.96 -17.47 -0.66
C TYR A 67 17.20 -18.08 -2.04
N LYS A 68 16.26 -18.92 -2.49
CA LYS A 68 16.40 -19.69 -3.74
C LYS A 68 15.88 -18.97 -4.98
N GLY A 69 15.18 -17.85 -4.80
CA GLY A 69 14.70 -17.01 -5.89
C GLY A 69 15.72 -15.95 -6.34
N PRO A 70 15.28 -14.96 -7.15
CA PRO A 70 16.13 -13.86 -7.58
C PRO A 70 16.71 -13.09 -6.40
N LYS A 71 18.04 -13.04 -6.31
CA LYS A 71 18.73 -12.40 -5.17
C LYS A 71 18.69 -10.87 -5.29
N PRO A 72 18.45 -10.14 -4.18
CA PRO A 72 18.57 -8.70 -4.18
C PRO A 72 19.97 -8.21 -4.54
N LYS A 73 20.02 -7.04 -5.20
CA LYS A 73 21.27 -6.36 -5.57
C LYS A 73 21.86 -5.49 -4.44
N ASN A 74 21.10 -5.25 -3.37
CA ASN A 74 21.56 -4.54 -2.18
C ASN A 74 21.76 -5.51 -0.99
N GLY A 75 22.37 -5.03 0.09
CA GLY A 75 22.65 -5.83 1.28
C GLY A 75 21.51 -5.89 2.30
N GLY A 76 20.48 -5.07 2.16
CA GLY A 76 19.42 -4.89 3.15
C GLY A 76 18.58 -3.65 2.86
N LEU A 77 17.47 -3.55 3.58
CA LEU A 77 16.57 -2.39 3.57
C LEU A 77 16.38 -1.89 4.99
N THR A 78 16.41 -0.57 5.16
CA THR A 78 15.98 0.10 6.39
C THR A 78 14.72 0.89 6.09
N PHE A 79 13.61 0.48 6.70
CA PHE A 79 12.36 1.21 6.64
C PHE A 79 12.35 2.20 7.80
N VAL A 80 12.42 3.50 7.49
CA VAL A 80 12.39 4.58 8.48
C VAL A 80 10.94 5.01 8.69
N MET A 81 10.50 5.10 9.94
CA MET A 81 9.13 5.47 10.30
C MET A 81 9.08 6.98 10.56
N TYR A 82 8.54 7.73 9.60
CA TYR A 82 8.29 9.17 9.76
C TYR A 82 6.85 9.41 10.21
N GLU A 83 6.65 10.39 11.08
CA GLU A 83 5.31 10.84 11.49
C GLU A 83 4.57 11.63 10.39
N SER A 84 5.32 12.19 9.44
CA SER A 84 4.80 12.90 8.27
C SER A 84 5.77 12.82 7.09
N TYR A 85 5.28 13.13 5.89
CA TYR A 85 6.10 13.08 4.67
C TYR A 85 7.04 14.28 4.49
N ASP A 86 6.84 15.37 5.24
CA ASP A 86 7.68 16.57 5.12
C ASP A 86 9.14 16.31 5.57
N PRO A 87 9.41 15.76 6.76
CA PRO A 87 10.77 15.37 7.16
C PRO A 87 11.37 14.29 6.23
N ALA A 88 10.56 13.33 5.79
CA ALA A 88 11.01 12.30 4.86
C ALA A 88 11.49 12.88 3.52
N TYR A 89 10.81 13.91 3.02
CA TYR A 89 11.21 14.63 1.81
C TYR A 89 12.49 15.47 2.01
N VAL A 90 12.68 16.04 3.20
CA VAL A 90 13.95 16.71 3.56
C VAL A 90 15.11 15.71 3.57
N ASP A 91 14.92 14.53 4.16
CA ASP A 91 15.93 13.47 4.14
C ASP A 91 16.20 12.94 2.73
N LEU A 92 15.17 12.81 1.88
CA LEU A 92 15.34 12.44 0.48
C LEU A 92 16.22 13.44 -0.28
N THR A 93 15.93 14.73 -0.11
CA THR A 93 16.61 15.81 -0.84
C THR A 93 18.01 16.10 -0.31
N SER A 94 18.29 15.79 0.96
CA SER A 94 19.62 15.87 1.57
C SER A 94 20.47 14.61 1.39
N GLY A 95 19.89 13.52 0.88
CA GLY A 95 20.60 12.25 0.63
C GLY A 95 20.65 11.31 1.85
N ASN A 96 19.88 11.59 2.89
CA ASN A 96 19.72 10.71 4.06
C ASN A 96 18.68 9.60 3.83
N LEU A 97 17.81 9.74 2.82
CA LEU A 97 16.82 8.75 2.40
C LEU A 97 16.97 8.43 0.91
N ASP A 98 17.06 7.15 0.56
CA ASP A 98 17.26 6.71 -0.82
C ASP A 98 15.97 6.73 -1.67
N ALA A 99 14.83 6.44 -1.03
CA ALA A 99 13.55 6.32 -1.71
C ALA A 99 12.41 6.79 -0.81
N LEU A 100 11.48 7.53 -1.41
CA LEU A 100 10.24 7.99 -0.80
C LEU A 100 9.10 7.72 -1.78
N ASP A 101 8.09 6.97 -1.37
CA ASP A 101 6.97 6.57 -2.22
C ASP A 101 5.85 7.62 -2.28
N THR A 102 5.90 8.63 -1.40
CA THR A 102 4.86 9.65 -1.25
C THR A 102 5.48 11.03 -1.09
N ILE A 103 5.22 11.91 -2.06
CA ILE A 103 5.63 13.33 -2.00
C ILE A 103 4.64 14.10 -1.13
N PRO A 104 5.09 14.90 -0.14
CA PRO A 104 4.19 15.73 0.66
C PRO A 104 3.53 16.82 -0.20
N ASN A 105 2.31 17.21 0.18
CA ASN A 105 1.55 18.26 -0.52
C ASN A 105 2.33 19.57 -0.66
N SER A 106 3.14 19.91 0.34
CA SER A 106 4.03 21.08 0.38
C SER A 106 5.05 21.11 -0.78
N ALA A 107 5.45 19.95 -1.28
CA ALA A 107 6.49 19.80 -2.31
C ALA A 107 5.92 19.46 -3.70
N LEU A 108 4.60 19.21 -3.84
CA LEU A 108 4.00 18.77 -5.11
C LEU A 108 4.26 19.73 -6.27
N ARG A 109 4.38 21.04 -6.01
CA ARG A 109 4.67 22.04 -7.06
C ARG A 109 6.13 22.05 -7.52
N SER A 110 7.07 21.49 -6.76
CA SER A 110 8.51 21.68 -6.97
C SER A 110 9.32 20.39 -7.00
N PHE A 111 8.77 19.24 -6.59
CA PHE A 111 9.55 18.01 -6.44
C PHE A 111 10.18 17.53 -7.75
N GLN A 112 9.48 17.65 -8.89
CA GLN A 112 10.06 17.26 -10.19
C GLN A 112 11.25 18.14 -10.57
N LYS A 113 11.21 19.43 -10.24
CA LYS A 113 12.35 20.33 -10.43
C LYS A 113 13.49 20.01 -9.47
N THR A 114 13.16 19.71 -8.22
CA THR A 114 14.13 19.44 -7.14
C THR A 114 14.86 18.11 -7.34
N LEU A 115 14.12 17.05 -7.68
CA LEU A 115 14.65 15.69 -7.83
C LEU A 115 15.10 15.39 -9.26
N GLY A 116 14.67 16.20 -10.25
CA GLY A 116 15.00 16.02 -11.66
C GLY A 116 14.65 14.61 -12.15
N LYS A 117 15.63 13.92 -12.74
CA LYS A 117 15.47 12.56 -13.27
C LYS A 117 15.14 11.49 -12.22
N LYS A 118 15.31 11.80 -10.93
CA LYS A 118 14.97 10.89 -9.82
C LYS A 118 13.47 10.91 -9.49
N ALA A 119 12.72 11.93 -9.93
CA ALA A 119 11.27 11.94 -9.79
C ALA A 119 10.61 11.02 -10.82
N ILE A 120 9.85 10.03 -10.34
CA ILE A 120 9.08 9.12 -11.18
C ILE A 120 7.59 9.39 -10.94
N VAL A 121 6.87 9.79 -12.00
CA VAL A 121 5.43 10.01 -11.96
C VAL A 121 4.76 9.02 -12.89
N ARG A 122 3.96 8.11 -12.32
CA ARG A 122 3.20 7.10 -13.07
C ARG A 122 1.84 6.86 -12.43
N PRO A 123 0.79 6.54 -13.21
CA PRO A 123 -0.46 6.06 -12.66
C PRO A 123 -0.25 4.78 -11.85
N THR A 124 -0.91 4.69 -10.69
CA THR A 124 -0.91 3.51 -9.80
C THR A 124 -2.31 2.92 -9.70
N ALA A 125 -2.42 1.66 -9.28
CA ALA A 125 -3.70 0.98 -9.04
C ALA A 125 -4.21 1.32 -7.63
N GLN A 126 -4.57 2.59 -7.44
CA GLN A 126 -5.02 3.12 -6.16
C GLN A 126 -6.30 3.94 -6.33
N THR A 127 -7.20 3.81 -5.36
CA THR A 127 -8.38 4.67 -5.18
C THR A 127 -8.37 5.27 -3.78
N GLN A 128 -9.04 6.39 -3.61
CA GLN A 128 -9.23 7.02 -2.30
C GLN A 128 -10.72 7.25 -2.10
N SER A 129 -11.25 6.73 -0.99
CA SER A 129 -12.66 6.84 -0.62
C SER A 129 -12.79 7.28 0.84
N PHE A 130 -13.92 7.89 1.17
CA PHE A 130 -14.38 8.02 2.54
C PHE A 130 -15.39 6.90 2.79
N VAL A 131 -15.29 6.22 3.92
CA VAL A 131 -16.21 5.15 4.31
C VAL A 131 -17.11 5.67 5.41
N ILE A 132 -18.42 5.58 5.20
CA ILE A 132 -19.41 5.87 6.24
C ILE A 132 -19.92 4.53 6.77
N PRO A 133 -19.61 4.17 8.02
CA PRO A 133 -20.07 2.91 8.59
C PRO A 133 -21.60 2.83 8.63
N GLN A 134 -22.14 1.68 8.22
CA GLN A 134 -23.58 1.50 8.06
C GLN A 134 -24.34 1.38 9.38
N PHE A 135 -23.63 1.17 10.49
CA PHE A 135 -24.21 1.14 11.83
C PHE A 135 -24.43 2.53 12.43
N LEU A 136 -23.93 3.60 11.77
CA LEU A 136 -24.21 4.96 12.22
C LEU A 136 -25.68 5.29 11.98
N GLU A 137 -26.25 6.07 12.91
CA GLU A 137 -27.60 6.59 12.79
C GLU A 137 -27.76 7.31 11.44
N HIS A 138 -28.91 7.08 10.78
CA HIS A 138 -29.22 7.57 9.44
C HIS A 138 -28.33 7.07 8.29
N PHE A 139 -27.40 6.14 8.52
CA PHE A 139 -26.53 5.59 7.47
C PHE A 139 -26.71 4.08 7.28
N GLY A 140 -27.86 3.54 7.67
CA GLY A 140 -28.23 2.15 7.49
C GLY A 140 -28.03 1.61 6.06
N ASN A 141 -28.15 0.29 5.93
CA ASN A 141 -28.30 -0.36 4.63
C ASN A 141 -29.76 -0.33 4.16
N ASP A 142 -30.33 0.87 4.17
CA ASP A 142 -31.70 1.19 3.79
C ASP A 142 -31.72 2.38 2.82
N GLU A 143 -32.92 2.81 2.45
CA GLU A 143 -33.09 3.89 1.48
C GLU A 143 -32.56 5.23 2.00
N GLU A 144 -32.76 5.53 3.29
CA GLU A 144 -32.23 6.74 3.90
C GLU A 144 -30.70 6.80 3.81
N GLY A 145 -30.02 5.75 4.28
CA GLY A 145 -28.56 5.69 4.28
C GLY A 145 -27.99 5.72 2.86
N ARG A 146 -28.65 5.06 1.90
CA ARG A 146 -28.28 5.09 0.48
C ARG A 146 -28.37 6.51 -0.08
N LEU A 147 -29.49 7.20 0.14
CA LEU A 147 -29.71 8.57 -0.34
C LEU A 147 -28.73 9.56 0.29
N ARG A 148 -28.41 9.41 1.59
CA ARG A 148 -27.44 10.28 2.27
C ARG A 148 -26.01 10.08 1.75
N ARG A 149 -25.56 8.83 1.54
CA ARG A 149 -24.26 8.55 0.90
C ARG A 149 -24.18 9.15 -0.51
N GLN A 150 -25.26 9.05 -1.28
CA GLN A 150 -25.37 9.66 -2.60
C GLN A 150 -25.29 11.18 -2.53
N ALA A 151 -26.03 11.82 -1.62
CA ALA A 151 -26.01 13.27 -1.42
C ALA A 151 -24.61 13.78 -1.07
N ILE A 152 -23.89 13.11 -0.16
CA ILE A 152 -22.50 13.44 0.20
C ILE A 152 -21.57 13.29 -1.01
N SER A 153 -21.72 12.22 -1.79
CA SER A 153 -20.91 12.02 -3.00
C SER A 153 -21.12 13.14 -4.01
N MET A 154 -22.36 13.62 -4.17
CA MET A 154 -22.71 14.70 -5.09
C MET A 154 -22.34 16.10 -4.56
N SER A 155 -22.18 16.27 -3.25
CA SER A 155 -21.76 17.54 -2.64
C SER A 155 -20.24 17.77 -2.67
N ILE A 156 -19.46 16.80 -3.14
CA ILE A 156 -18.00 16.89 -3.20
C ILE A 156 -17.55 17.27 -4.62
N ASP A 157 -16.98 18.47 -4.75
CA ASP A 157 -16.23 18.87 -5.94
C ASP A 157 -14.85 18.20 -5.93
N ARG A 158 -14.78 17.02 -6.56
CA ARG A 158 -13.55 16.23 -6.67
C ARG A 158 -12.48 16.97 -7.46
N GLN A 159 -12.84 17.71 -8.50
CA GLN A 159 -11.89 18.41 -9.34
C GLN A 159 -11.25 19.57 -8.58
N GLN A 160 -12.04 20.36 -7.84
CA GLN A 160 -11.53 21.42 -6.99
C GLN A 160 -10.52 20.88 -5.96
N ILE A 161 -10.82 19.76 -5.30
CA ILE A 161 -9.87 19.12 -4.35
C ILE A 161 -8.58 18.73 -5.05
N ILE A 162 -8.67 18.15 -6.25
CA ILE A 162 -7.50 17.75 -7.03
C ILE A 162 -6.63 18.94 -7.41
N ASP A 163 -7.23 20.04 -7.84
CA ASP A 163 -6.52 21.24 -8.27
C ASP A 163 -5.87 21.95 -7.08
N VAL A 164 -6.61 22.11 -5.97
CA VAL A 164 -6.16 22.88 -4.81
C VAL A 164 -5.21 22.09 -3.91
N VAL A 165 -5.54 20.84 -3.59
CA VAL A 165 -4.79 20.03 -2.61
C VAL A 165 -3.72 19.21 -3.31
N PHE A 166 -4.11 18.46 -4.35
CA PHE A 166 -3.22 17.49 -5.01
C PHE A 166 -2.46 18.06 -6.21
N GLN A 167 -2.67 19.33 -6.55
CA GLN A 167 -1.95 20.00 -7.65
C GLN A 167 -2.01 19.22 -8.98
N GLY A 168 -3.13 18.55 -9.26
CA GLY A 168 -3.31 17.75 -10.48
C GLY A 168 -2.68 16.35 -10.47
N PHE A 169 -2.03 15.90 -9.37
CA PHE A 169 -1.43 14.55 -9.27
C PHE A 169 -2.44 13.43 -8.95
N ARG A 170 -3.73 13.68 -9.13
CA ARG A 170 -4.84 12.75 -8.91
C ARG A 170 -5.85 12.88 -10.04
N ASN A 171 -6.75 11.92 -10.15
CA ASN A 171 -7.85 11.94 -11.11
C ASN A 171 -9.18 11.84 -10.36
N PRO A 172 -10.27 12.49 -10.84
CA PRO A 172 -11.59 12.32 -10.25
C PRO A 172 -12.00 10.85 -10.28
N SER A 173 -12.48 10.33 -9.14
CA SER A 173 -13.03 8.98 -9.06
C SER A 173 -14.43 8.94 -9.64
N VAL A 174 -14.67 7.98 -10.52
CA VAL A 174 -15.90 7.80 -11.31
C VAL A 174 -16.49 6.39 -11.16
N GLU A 175 -15.63 5.41 -10.86
CA GLU A 175 -15.98 4.07 -10.37
C GLU A 175 -15.19 3.73 -9.09
N PHE A 176 -15.40 2.53 -8.55
CA PHE A 176 -14.78 2.07 -7.31
C PHE A 176 -13.41 1.40 -7.51
N THR A 177 -12.98 1.20 -8.76
CA THR A 177 -11.64 0.69 -9.09
C THR A 177 -10.73 1.82 -9.61
N ALA A 178 -9.49 1.50 -9.94
CA ALA A 178 -8.52 2.46 -10.44
C ALA A 178 -8.38 2.38 -11.96
N ARG A 179 -8.14 3.52 -12.61
CA ARG A 179 -7.95 3.64 -14.07
C ARG A 179 -6.88 2.72 -14.66
N SER A 180 -5.92 2.28 -13.84
CA SER A 180 -4.83 1.39 -14.25
C SER A 180 -5.18 -0.11 -14.18
N ILE A 181 -6.39 -0.46 -13.70
CA ILE A 181 -6.86 -1.85 -13.58
C ILE A 181 -7.52 -2.29 -14.90
N PRO A 182 -7.22 -3.50 -15.41
CA PRO A 182 -7.93 -4.06 -16.56
C PRO A 182 -9.45 -4.13 -16.32
N GLY A 183 -10.25 -3.62 -17.26
CA GLY A 183 -11.71 -3.59 -17.17
C GLY A 183 -12.29 -2.27 -16.66
N TRP A 184 -11.45 -1.28 -16.31
CA TRP A 184 -11.90 0.08 -16.00
C TRP A 184 -12.67 0.68 -17.19
N SER A 185 -13.86 1.23 -16.93
CA SER A 185 -14.78 1.68 -17.99
C SER A 185 -15.21 3.15 -17.89
N GLY A 186 -14.94 3.80 -16.76
CA GLY A 186 -15.02 5.26 -16.65
C GLY A 186 -15.83 5.77 -15.48
#